data_AF-A0A150X300-F1
#
_entry.id   AF-A0A150X300-F1
#
_cell.length_a   1.000
_cell.length_b   1.000
_cell.length_c   1.000
_cell.angle_alpha   90.00
_cell.angle_beta   90.00
_cell.angle_gamma   90.00
#
_symmetry.space_group_name_H-M   'P 1'
#
loop_
_entity.id
_entity.type
_entity.pdbx_description
1 polymer ?
#
loop_
_entity_poly.entity_id
_entity_poly.type
_entity_poly.pdbx_seq_one_letter_code
_entity_poly.pdbx_strand_id
1 'polypeptide(L)'
;MEFLGRVGKRKIYYLQVRSHPEWANSLPKNDWIAFTIAHKEDEELIPPIVKKCIDKNVSYTCSSGELADLTEDYFDEEVLWRSIDENEFGNNSILMTTAHRDFEEGFWFSSAVAHDDKFDLNQVVCIDATKRNTKVLLIKLIEKINKGWLPPES
;
A
#
# COMPACT_ATOMS: atom_id res chain seq x y z
N MET A 1 12.41 4.82 4.34
CA MET A 1 11.79 3.49 4.48
C MET A 1 12.57 2.67 5.50
N GLU A 2 11.89 1.95 6.38
CA GLU A 2 12.47 1.12 7.44
C GLU A 2 11.97 -0.32 7.35
N PHE A 3 12.84 -1.32 7.54
CA PHE A 3 12.44 -2.72 7.57
C PHE A 3 11.82 -3.07 8.92
N LEU A 4 10.59 -3.58 8.92
CA LEU A 4 9.89 -4.00 10.15
C LEU A 4 9.99 -5.50 10.43
N GLY A 5 10.05 -6.32 9.39
CA GLY A 5 10.04 -7.77 9.55
C GLY A 5 9.55 -8.52 8.32
N ARG A 6 9.07 -9.75 8.54
CA ARG A 6 8.53 -10.60 7.47
C ARG A 6 7.20 -11.21 7.87
N VAL A 7 6.32 -11.39 6.89
CA VAL A 7 5.15 -12.26 6.95
C VAL A 7 5.33 -13.30 5.84
N GLY A 8 5.56 -14.55 6.23
CA GLY A 8 6.00 -15.60 5.29
C GLY A 8 7.27 -15.18 4.53
N LYS A 9 7.20 -15.17 3.19
CA LYS A 9 8.32 -14.72 2.33
C LYS A 9 8.36 -13.20 2.12
N ARG A 10 7.29 -12.47 2.44
CA ARG A 10 7.20 -11.03 2.18
C ARG A 10 8.01 -10.22 3.17
N LYS A 11 8.77 -9.25 2.68
CA LYS A 11 9.44 -8.23 3.50
C LYS A 11 8.46 -7.10 3.75
N ILE A 12 8.31 -6.70 5.01
CA ILE A 12 7.45 -5.59 5.39
C ILE A 12 8.31 -4.38 5.70
N TYR A 13 8.00 -3.28 5.02
CA TYR A 13 8.67 -2.00 5.17
C TYR A 13 7.68 -0.93 5.64
N TYR A 14 8.17 0.02 6.42
CA TYR A 14 7.42 1.17 6.90
C TYR A 14 7.95 2.47 6.32
N LEU A 15 7.03 3.35 5.96
CA LEU A 15 7.32 4.66 5.43
C LEU A 15 6.29 5.66 5.99
N GLN A 16 6.77 6.66 6.72
CA GLN A 16 5.94 7.73 7.26
C GLN A 16 6.07 8.97 6.39
N VAL A 17 4.97 9.37 5.75
CA VAL A 17 4.93 10.45 4.76
C VAL A 17 5.16 11.81 5.40
N ARG A 18 4.53 12.08 6.56
CA ARG A 18 4.54 13.42 7.17
C ARG A 18 5.91 13.84 7.73
N SER A 19 6.73 12.88 8.15
CA SER A 19 8.05 13.16 8.76
C SER A 19 9.24 12.94 7.84
N HIS A 20 9.02 12.51 6.59
CA HIS A 20 10.09 12.23 5.63
C HIS A 20 9.78 12.89 4.28
N PRO A 21 10.18 14.14 4.03
CA PRO A 21 9.81 14.86 2.80
C PRO A 21 10.29 14.16 1.52
N GLU A 22 11.42 13.45 1.57
CA GLU A 22 12.01 12.69 0.46
C GLU A 22 11.53 11.23 0.40
N TRP A 23 10.39 10.91 1.04
CA TRP A 23 9.90 9.54 1.19
C TRP A 23 9.79 8.80 -0.15
N ALA A 24 9.31 9.47 -1.20
CA ALA A 24 9.08 8.89 -2.52
C ALA A 24 10.36 8.34 -3.17
N ASN A 25 11.53 8.87 -2.81
CA ASN A 25 12.82 8.39 -3.32
C ASN A 25 13.18 7.00 -2.77
N SER A 26 12.58 6.61 -1.64
CA SER A 26 12.83 5.33 -1.00
C SER A 26 11.88 4.21 -1.44
N LEU A 27 10.91 4.51 -2.31
CA LEU A 27 10.00 3.51 -2.86
C LEU A 27 10.72 2.52 -3.79
N PRO A 28 10.32 1.24 -3.81
CA PRO A 28 10.80 0.26 -4.78
C PRO A 28 10.45 0.65 -6.22
N LYS A 29 11.04 -0.05 -7.19
CA LYS A 29 10.82 0.24 -8.63
C LYS A 29 9.86 -0.73 -9.33
N ASN A 30 9.58 -1.88 -8.72
CA ASN A 30 8.80 -2.99 -9.28
C ASN A 30 8.54 -4.05 -8.19
N ASP A 31 7.58 -4.94 -8.45
CA ASP A 31 7.25 -6.13 -7.65
C ASP A 31 6.97 -5.82 -6.18
N TRP A 32 6.17 -4.79 -5.94
CA TRP A 32 5.85 -4.32 -4.59
C TRP A 32 4.39 -3.97 -4.41
N ILE A 33 3.92 -4.19 -3.17
CA ILE A 33 2.58 -3.87 -2.73
C ILE A 33 2.63 -2.54 -1.97
N ALA A 34 1.81 -1.57 -2.36
CA ALA A 34 1.54 -0.38 -1.56
C ALA A 34 0.40 -0.68 -0.58
N PHE A 35 0.69 -0.68 0.71
CA PHE A 35 -0.34 -0.68 1.75
C PHE A 35 -0.48 0.74 2.30
N THR A 36 -1.47 1.49 1.81
CA THR A 36 -1.69 2.90 2.18
C THR A 36 -2.61 3.00 3.40
N ILE A 37 -2.28 3.90 4.32
CA ILE A 37 -3.02 4.09 5.58
C ILE A 37 -3.34 5.57 5.73
N ALA A 38 -4.63 5.91 5.68
CA ALA A 38 -5.11 7.29 5.77
C ALA A 38 -6.42 7.41 6.57
N HIS A 39 -6.51 8.45 7.40
CA HIS A 39 -7.72 8.88 8.08
C HIS A 39 -8.25 10.18 7.46
N LYS A 40 -9.45 10.61 7.87
CA LYS A 40 -10.12 11.78 7.28
C LYS A 40 -9.24 13.04 7.23
N GLU A 41 -8.38 13.24 8.23
CA GLU A 41 -7.47 14.38 8.28
C GLU A 41 -6.23 14.29 7.37
N ASP A 42 -6.10 13.21 6.59
CA ASP A 42 -4.96 12.93 5.73
C ASP A 42 -5.30 13.01 4.23
N GLU A 43 -6.51 13.45 3.88
CA GLU A 43 -7.02 13.51 2.51
C GLU A 43 -6.08 14.28 1.57
N GLU A 44 -5.46 15.37 2.05
CA GLU A 44 -4.54 16.17 1.23
C GLU A 44 -3.29 15.41 0.77
N LEU A 45 -2.95 14.31 1.45
CA LEU A 45 -1.78 13.49 1.15
C LEU A 45 -2.08 12.36 0.17
N ILE A 46 -3.35 12.00 -0.06
CA ILE A 46 -3.72 10.88 -0.93
C ILE A 46 -3.25 11.10 -2.37
N PRO A 47 -3.60 12.21 -3.06
CA PRO A 47 -3.18 12.40 -4.45
C PRO A 47 -1.67 12.31 -4.69
N PRO A 48 -0.79 13.00 -3.90
CA PRO A 48 0.64 12.86 -4.11
C PRO A 48 1.17 11.46 -3.75
N ILE A 49 0.55 10.74 -2.80
CA ILE A 49 0.93 9.36 -2.50
C ILE A 49 0.67 8.46 -3.70
N VAL A 50 -0.56 8.48 -4.20
CA VAL A 50 -1.02 7.66 -5.34
C VAL A 50 -0.14 7.89 -6.56
N LYS A 51 0.06 9.16 -6.93
CA LYS A 51 0.90 9.53 -8.08
C LYS A 51 2.30 8.94 -7.96
N LYS A 52 2.93 9.04 -6.79
CA LYS A 52 4.29 8.53 -6.58
C LYS A 52 4.39 7.02 -6.54
N CYS A 53 3.34 6.32 -6.08
CA CYS A 53 3.28 4.86 -6.16
C CYS A 53 3.23 4.40 -7.63
N ILE A 54 2.40 5.04 -8.46
CA ILE A 54 2.28 4.70 -9.88
C ILE A 54 3.55 5.09 -10.65
N ASP A 55 4.15 6.26 -10.39
CA ASP A 55 5.46 6.66 -10.94
C ASP A 55 6.59 5.65 -10.62
N LYS A 56 6.39 4.81 -9.61
CA LYS A 56 7.33 3.80 -9.12
C LYS A 56 6.92 2.37 -9.48
N ASN A 57 6.02 2.23 -10.45
CA ASN A 57 5.48 0.95 -10.93
C ASN A 57 5.06 0.03 -9.79
N VAL A 58 4.25 0.54 -8.86
CA VAL A 58 3.56 -0.30 -7.89
C VAL A 58 2.81 -1.42 -8.63
N SER A 59 2.87 -2.64 -8.11
CA SER A 59 2.28 -3.82 -8.77
C SER A 59 0.89 -4.18 -8.21
N TYR A 60 0.62 -3.79 -6.97
CA TYR A 60 -0.64 -4.05 -6.27
C TYR A 60 -0.84 -2.97 -5.20
N THR A 61 -2.07 -2.50 -5.01
CA THR A 61 -2.39 -1.57 -3.92
C THR A 61 -3.46 -2.15 -3.01
N CYS A 62 -3.33 -1.85 -1.72
CA CYS A 62 -4.34 -2.15 -0.71
C CYS A 62 -4.47 -0.91 0.18
N SER A 63 -5.61 -0.25 0.11
CA SER A 63 -5.89 0.96 0.88
C SER A 63 -6.58 0.63 2.19
N SER A 64 -6.25 1.37 3.25
CA SER A 64 -6.85 1.14 4.57
C SER A 64 -7.02 2.41 5.41
N GLY A 65 -7.88 2.31 6.43
CA GLY A 65 -8.32 3.43 7.25
C GLY A 65 -9.65 4.03 6.78
N GLU A 66 -9.98 5.21 7.30
CA GLU A 66 -11.27 5.87 7.02
C GLU A 66 -11.39 6.35 5.57
N LEU A 67 -10.25 6.54 4.89
CA LEU A 67 -10.18 6.95 3.50
C LEU A 67 -9.74 5.81 2.57
N ALA A 68 -9.95 4.55 2.97
CA ALA A 68 -9.57 3.39 2.16
C ALA A 68 -10.17 3.45 0.74
N ASP A 69 -11.50 3.56 0.65
CA ASP A 69 -12.23 3.59 -0.62
C ASP A 69 -11.85 4.81 -1.45
N LEU A 70 -11.74 5.99 -0.84
CA LEU A 70 -11.29 7.20 -1.54
C LEU A 70 -9.87 7.02 -2.12
N THR A 71 -8.97 6.38 -1.36
CA THR A 71 -7.60 6.14 -1.82
C THR A 71 -7.57 5.15 -2.99
N GLU A 72 -8.42 4.13 -2.98
CA GLU A 72 -8.63 3.20 -4.10
C GLU A 72 -9.18 3.93 -5.33
N ASP A 73 -10.22 4.76 -5.18
CA ASP A 73 -10.78 5.59 -6.26
C ASP A 73 -9.69 6.44 -6.93
N TYR A 74 -8.81 7.07 -6.14
CA TYR A 74 -7.69 7.83 -6.69
C TYR A 74 -6.69 6.97 -7.48
N PHE A 75 -6.41 5.74 -7.04
CA PHE A 75 -5.56 4.82 -7.81
C PHE A 75 -6.20 4.47 -9.15
N ASP A 76 -7.49 4.13 -9.15
CA ASP A 76 -8.24 3.77 -10.35
C ASP A 76 -8.32 4.93 -11.34
N GLU A 77 -8.62 6.14 -10.84
CA GLU A 77 -8.67 7.35 -11.66
C GLU A 77 -7.30 7.69 -12.27
N GLU A 78 -6.22 7.64 -11.49
CA GLU A 78 -4.87 7.96 -12.00
C GLU A 78 -4.41 6.94 -13.05
N VAL A 79 -4.73 5.65 -12.87
CA VAL A 79 -4.47 4.61 -13.90
C VAL A 79 -5.29 4.89 -15.16
N LEU A 80 -6.58 5.22 -15.02
CA LEU A 80 -7.44 5.56 -16.15
C LEU A 80 -6.91 6.78 -16.91
N TRP A 81 -6.56 7.86 -16.23
CA TRP A 81 -6.02 9.07 -16.84
C TRP A 81 -4.75 8.80 -17.64
N ARG A 82 -3.81 8.04 -17.07
CA ARG A 82 -2.57 7.68 -17.78
C ARG A 82 -2.78 6.70 -18.93
N SER A 83 -3.84 5.89 -18.90
CA SER A 83 -4.20 5.03 -20.02
C SER A 83 -4.76 5.80 -21.22
N ILE A 84 -5.42 6.94 -20.97
CA ILE A 84 -5.95 7.84 -22.02
C ILE A 84 -4.82 8.66 -22.64
N ASP A 85 -3.80 9.02 -21.87
CA ASP A 85 -2.60 9.67 -22.38
C ASP A 85 -1.70 8.62 -23.05
N GLU A 86 -1.99 8.31 -24.33
CA GLU A 86 -1.47 7.21 -25.17
C GLU A 86 0.08 7.04 -25.22
N ASN A 87 0.84 7.89 -24.54
CA ASN A 87 2.31 7.86 -24.50
C ASN A 87 2.92 7.30 -23.20
N GLU A 88 2.17 7.14 -22.10
CA GLU A 88 2.77 6.78 -20.80
C GLU A 88 2.47 5.35 -20.31
N PHE A 89 1.35 4.74 -20.69
CA PHE A 89 1.02 3.38 -20.26
C PHE A 89 1.21 2.36 -21.39
N GLY A 90 2.31 1.62 -21.31
CA GLY A 90 2.56 0.45 -22.15
C GLY A 90 1.54 -0.67 -21.88
N ASN A 91 0.35 -0.55 -22.46
CA ASN A 91 -0.63 -1.56 -22.87
C ASN A 91 -0.82 -2.88 -22.09
N ASN A 92 -0.37 -3.08 -20.83
CA ASN A 92 -0.55 -4.40 -20.19
C ASN A 92 -0.44 -4.55 -18.66
N SER A 93 -0.19 -3.49 -17.89
CA SER A 93 -0.24 -3.57 -16.42
C SER A 93 -1.54 -2.96 -15.89
N ILE A 94 -2.58 -3.80 -15.79
CA ILE A 94 -3.73 -3.48 -14.95
C ILE A 94 -3.21 -3.51 -13.51
N LEU A 95 -3.12 -2.35 -12.88
CA LEU A 95 -2.82 -2.27 -11.45
C LEU A 95 -4.01 -2.85 -10.69
N MET A 96 -3.77 -3.87 -9.86
CA MET A 96 -4.81 -4.35 -8.95
C MET A 96 -4.94 -3.41 -7.76
N THR A 97 -6.15 -2.96 -7.49
CA THR A 97 -6.51 -2.08 -6.38
C THR A 97 -7.51 -2.79 -5.48
N THR A 98 -7.34 -2.66 -4.16
CA THR A 98 -8.29 -3.14 -3.15
C THR A 98 -8.40 -2.15 -2.00
N ALA A 99 -9.55 -2.07 -1.34
CA ALA A 99 -9.74 -1.30 -0.11
C ALA A 99 -10.28 -2.14 1.05
N HIS A 100 -9.69 -1.95 2.24
CA HIS A 100 -10.16 -2.52 3.51
C HIS A 100 -10.15 -1.43 4.58
N ARG A 101 -11.35 -0.99 4.99
CA ARG A 101 -11.48 0.07 6.02
C ARG A 101 -10.89 -0.35 7.37
N ASP A 102 -10.93 -1.65 7.70
CA ASP A 102 -10.26 -2.18 8.88
C ASP A 102 -8.75 -2.28 8.65
N PHE A 103 -7.99 -1.66 9.56
CA PHE A 103 -6.54 -1.60 9.49
C PHE A 103 -5.86 -2.97 9.63
N GLU A 104 -6.34 -3.81 10.55
CA GLU A 104 -5.71 -5.11 10.80
C GLU A 104 -6.01 -6.07 9.65
N GLU A 105 -7.23 -6.06 9.12
CA GLU A 105 -7.67 -6.84 7.97
C GLU A 105 -6.90 -6.44 6.71
N GLY A 106 -6.83 -5.15 6.38
CA GLY A 106 -6.09 -4.68 5.20
C GLY A 106 -4.59 -5.00 5.27
N PHE A 107 -4.00 -4.90 6.46
CA PHE A 107 -2.60 -5.29 6.63
C PHE A 107 -2.41 -6.80 6.47
N TRP A 108 -3.31 -7.61 7.04
CA TRP A 108 -3.27 -9.07 6.84
C TRP A 108 -3.43 -9.44 5.36
N PHE A 109 -4.40 -8.84 4.67
CA PHE A 109 -4.67 -9.10 3.27
C PHE A 109 -3.43 -8.79 2.42
N SER A 110 -2.88 -7.58 2.53
CA SER A 110 -1.69 -7.17 1.77
C SER A 110 -0.44 -7.99 2.10
N SER A 111 -0.24 -8.38 3.36
CA SER A 111 0.97 -9.09 3.80
C SER A 111 0.91 -10.61 3.66
N ALA A 112 -0.28 -11.22 3.60
CA ALA A 112 -0.45 -12.67 3.59
C ALA A 112 -1.18 -13.21 2.35
N VAL A 113 -2.09 -12.44 1.75
CA VAL A 113 -3.04 -12.96 0.74
C VAL A 113 -2.85 -12.35 -0.64
N ALA A 114 -2.66 -11.04 -0.73
CA ALA A 114 -2.61 -10.30 -2.00
C ALA A 114 -1.67 -10.97 -3.00
N HIS A 115 -2.16 -11.40 -4.15
CA HIS A 115 -1.40 -12.19 -5.12
C HIS A 115 -1.69 -11.68 -6.52
N ASP A 116 -0.71 -11.76 -7.40
CA ASP A 116 -0.85 -11.44 -8.82
C ASP A 116 -0.05 -12.47 -9.63
N ASP A 117 -0.66 -13.05 -10.66
CA ASP A 117 -0.03 -14.09 -11.49
C ASP A 117 1.15 -13.56 -12.32
N LYS A 118 1.25 -12.24 -12.52
CA LYS A 118 2.29 -11.58 -13.30
C LYS A 118 3.48 -11.11 -12.47
N PHE A 119 3.30 -10.88 -11.17
CA PHE A 119 4.31 -10.23 -10.32
C PHE A 119 4.70 -11.08 -9.11
N ASP A 120 6.00 -11.12 -8.80
CA ASP A 120 6.49 -11.80 -7.60
C ASP A 120 6.47 -10.84 -6.40
N LEU A 121 5.28 -10.66 -5.83
CA LEU A 121 4.97 -9.70 -4.77
C LEU A 121 5.64 -10.03 -3.43
N ASN A 122 6.95 -9.77 -3.35
CA ASN A 122 7.82 -10.15 -2.24
C ASN A 122 8.03 -9.07 -1.18
N GLN A 123 7.48 -7.88 -1.38
CA GLN A 123 7.64 -6.75 -0.48
C GLN A 123 6.34 -5.96 -0.36
N VAL A 124 6.02 -5.58 0.88
CA VAL A 124 4.93 -4.68 1.21
C VAL A 124 5.53 -3.42 1.80
N VAL A 125 5.16 -2.26 1.25
CA VAL A 125 5.51 -0.96 1.79
C VAL A 125 4.27 -0.36 2.43
N CYS A 126 4.27 -0.29 3.76
CA CYS A 126 3.24 0.39 4.54
C CYS A 126 3.49 1.90 4.48
N ILE A 127 2.70 2.59 3.67
CA ILE A 127 2.76 4.03 3.45
C ILE A 127 1.75 4.69 4.39
N ASP A 128 2.28 5.25 5.47
CA ASP A 128 1.50 5.83 6.55
C ASP A 128 1.39 7.34 6.35
N ALA A 129 0.18 7.81 6.05
CA ALA A 129 -0.15 9.22 5.95
C ALA A 129 -0.56 9.82 7.30
N THR A 130 -0.83 8.98 8.31
CA THR A 130 -1.45 9.38 9.56
C THR A 130 -0.50 10.17 10.45
N LYS A 131 -1.07 11.09 11.24
CA LYS A 131 -0.32 11.83 12.27
C LYS A 131 0.13 10.94 13.44
N ARG A 132 -0.57 9.82 13.67
CA ARG A 132 -0.41 9.00 14.88
C ARG A 132 0.69 7.95 14.78
N ASN A 133 1.23 7.70 13.59
CA ASN A 133 2.28 6.71 13.32
C ASN A 133 1.87 5.28 13.74
N THR A 134 1.55 4.47 12.75
CA THR A 134 1.06 3.10 12.89
C THR A 134 2.16 2.04 13.05
N LYS A 135 3.44 2.42 13.04
CA LYS A 135 4.58 1.49 13.07
C LYS A 135 4.49 0.45 14.18
N VAL A 136 4.17 0.88 15.41
CA VAL A 136 4.08 -0.03 16.56
C VAL A 136 2.95 -1.05 16.38
N LEU A 137 1.84 -0.65 15.76
CA LEU A 137 0.72 -1.55 15.45
C LEU A 137 1.13 -2.56 14.37
N LEU A 138 1.81 -2.11 13.32
CA LEU A 138 2.33 -2.98 12.26
C LEU A 138 3.28 -4.05 12.81
N ILE A 139 4.22 -3.68 13.68
CA ILE A 139 5.15 -4.64 14.31
C ILE A 139 4.37 -5.71 15.10
N LYS A 140 3.37 -5.29 15.89
CA LYS A 140 2.52 -6.22 16.64
C LYS A 140 1.71 -7.13 15.72
N LEU A 141 1.20 -6.61 14.60
CA LEU A 141 0.46 -7.40 13.63
C LEU A 141 1.35 -8.43 12.92
N ILE A 142 2.58 -8.06 12.54
CA ILE A 142 3.55 -9.01 12.00
C ILE A 142 3.74 -10.19 12.97
N GLU A 143 3.91 -9.91 14.26
CA GLU A 143 4.03 -10.97 15.28
C GLU A 143 2.76 -11.81 15.42
N LYS A 144 1.57 -11.18 15.42
CA LYS A 144 0.27 -11.88 15.49
C LYS A 144 0.10 -12.82 14.30
N ILE A 145 0.29 -12.32 13.07
CA ILE A 145 0.10 -13.08 11.83
C ILE A 145 1.08 -14.26 11.77
N ASN A 146 2.35 -14.06 12.15
CA ASN A 146 3.33 -15.14 12.19
C ASN A 146 3.02 -16.21 13.25
N LYS A 147 2.18 -15.91 14.24
CA LYS A 147 1.64 -16.88 15.22
C LYS A 147 0.34 -17.55 14.75
N GLY A 148 -0.09 -17.30 13.52
CA GLY A 148 -1.30 -17.88 12.92
C GLY A 148 -2.58 -17.11 13.19
N TRP A 149 -2.49 -15.84 13.60
CA TRP A 149 -3.67 -14.99 13.72
C TRP A 149 -4.28 -14.68 12.34
N LEU A 150 -5.60 -14.70 12.27
CA LEU A 150 -6.42 -14.26 11.14
C LEU A 150 -7.36 -13.15 11.62
N PRO A 151 -7.70 -12.17 10.76
CA PRO A 151 -8.73 -11.18 11.07
C PRO A 151 -10.09 -11.87 11.28
N PRO A 152 -10.95 -11.32 12.15
CA PRO A 152 -12.33 -11.79 12.28
C PRO A 152 -13.08 -11.61 10.95
N GLU A 153 -14.02 -12.51 10.64
CA GLU A 153 -14.93 -12.34 9.50
C GLU A 153 -15.76 -11.06 9.71
N SER A 154 -15.65 -10.13 8.77
CA SER A 154 -16.37 -8.85 8.73
C SER A 154 -17.77 -9.00 8.13
#